data_AF-A0A7I8C306-F1
#
_entry.id   AF-A0A7I8C306-F1
#
_cell.length_a   1.000
_cell.length_b   1.000
_cell.length_c   1.000
_cell.angle_alpha   90.00
_cell.angle_beta   90.00
_cell.angle_gamma   90.00
#
_symmetry.space_group_name_H-M   'P 1'
#
loop_
_entity.id
_entity.type
_entity.pdbx_description
1 polymer ?
#
loop_
_entity_poly.entity_id
_entity_poly.type
_entity_poly.pdbx_seq_one_letter_code
_entity_poly.pdbx_strand_id
1 'polypeptide(L)'
;MSELLERPALQASTPFHPAGKTIRQVVGHIECALRQSEIEPEWIDAANLVNDPNEDYFGLVDTRDWPDDGGPRRRLVLSVARGYSEGWMIQIDFMQFFEVEEAGHWKSQPVLRIKTLSRTQAWAVAAVVSRMLDID
;
A
#
# COMPACT_ATOMS: atom_id res chain seq x y z
N MET A 1 0.50 0.40 31.88
CA MET A 1 0.26 -0.67 30.90
C MET A 1 0.36 -0.11 29.48
N SER A 2 1.51 0.44 29.09
CA SER A 2 1.70 1.06 27.74
C SER A 2 2.90 0.47 26.99
N GLU A 3 3.86 -0.15 27.70
CA GLU A 3 5.14 -0.58 27.11
C GLU A 3 5.07 -1.89 26.29
N LEU A 4 3.99 -2.68 26.41
CA LEU A 4 3.87 -3.97 25.73
C LEU A 4 3.25 -3.86 24.33
N LEU A 5 2.38 -2.87 24.09
CA LEU A 5 1.74 -2.66 22.78
C LEU A 5 2.70 -1.99 21.77
N GLU A 6 3.71 -1.26 22.24
CA GLU A 6 4.61 -0.50 21.36
C GLU A 6 5.67 -1.37 20.68
N ARG A 7 6.15 -2.44 21.33
CA ARG A 7 7.27 -3.25 20.82
C ARG A 7 6.98 -4.03 19.52
N PRO A 8 5.85 -4.72 19.34
CA PRO A 8 5.57 -5.47 18.11
C PRO A 8 5.28 -4.54 16.93
N ALA A 9 4.55 -3.45 17.17
CA ALA A 9 4.20 -2.47 16.14
C ALA A 9 5.43 -1.69 15.63
N LEU A 10 6.43 -1.45 16.48
CA LEU A 10 7.69 -0.83 16.09
C LEU A 10 8.50 -1.73 15.13
N GLN A 11 8.57 -3.04 15.41
CA GLN A 11 9.26 -4.00 14.54
C GLN A 11 8.57 -4.13 13.17
N ALA A 12 7.24 -4.16 13.16
CA ALA A 12 6.47 -4.16 11.91
C ALA A 12 6.60 -2.85 11.11
N SER A 13 7.00 -1.74 11.74
CA SER A 13 7.24 -0.45 11.05
C SER A 13 8.70 -0.26 10.59
N THR A 14 9.53 -1.30 10.63
CA THR A 14 10.93 -1.19 10.16
C THR A 14 10.93 -0.75 8.69
N PRO A 15 11.63 0.34 8.33
CA PRO A 15 11.70 0.79 6.94
C PRO A 15 12.20 -0.31 6.03
N PHE A 16 11.49 -0.51 4.92
CA PHE A 16 11.83 -1.51 3.91
C PHE A 16 12.06 -0.79 2.60
N HIS A 17 13.18 -1.07 1.94
CA HIS A 17 13.46 -0.51 0.62
C HIS A 17 12.77 -1.38 -0.46
N PRO A 18 11.75 -0.88 -1.17
CA PRO A 18 10.99 -1.68 -2.13
C PRO A 18 11.63 -1.71 -3.52
N ALA A 19 12.64 -0.89 -3.80
CA ALA A 19 13.26 -0.79 -5.11
C ALA A 19 13.85 -2.13 -5.56
N GLY A 20 13.65 -2.46 -6.84
CA GLY A 20 14.10 -3.71 -7.45
C GLY A 20 13.29 -4.95 -7.04
N LYS A 21 12.16 -4.78 -6.34
CA LYS A 21 11.25 -5.87 -5.98
C LYS A 21 9.96 -5.76 -6.77
N THR A 22 9.31 -6.89 -7.01
CA THR A 22 7.98 -6.88 -7.62
C THR A 22 6.91 -6.47 -6.61
N ILE A 23 5.76 -6.00 -7.09
CA ILE A 23 4.60 -5.68 -6.24
C ILE A 23 4.23 -6.88 -5.36
N ARG A 24 4.22 -8.10 -5.90
CA ARG A 24 3.96 -9.33 -5.13
C ARG A 24 4.95 -9.52 -3.98
N GLN A 25 6.24 -9.25 -4.20
CA GLN A 25 7.26 -9.35 -3.16
C GLN A 25 7.08 -8.31 -2.06
N VAL A 26 6.71 -7.07 -2.42
CA VAL A 26 6.44 -6.02 -1.44
C VAL A 26 5.18 -6.35 -0.63
N VAL A 27 4.11 -6.80 -1.29
CA VAL A 27 2.88 -7.29 -0.64
C VAL A 27 3.20 -8.39 0.38
N GLY A 28 3.98 -9.41 -0.01
CA GLY A 28 4.35 -10.50 0.90
C GLY A 28 5.22 -10.03 2.08
N HIS A 29 6.06 -9.01 1.88
CA HIS A 29 6.84 -8.42 2.96
C HIS A 29 5.95 -7.70 3.98
N ILE A 30 5.02 -6.85 3.50
CA ILE A 30 4.06 -6.14 4.34
C ILE A 30 3.18 -7.15 5.10
N GLU A 31 2.68 -8.18 4.41
CA GLU A 31 1.88 -9.23 5.02
C GLU A 31 2.63 -9.92 6.16
N CYS A 32 3.87 -10.35 5.91
CA CYS A 32 4.70 -11.01 6.91
C CYS A 32 4.92 -10.11 8.14
N ALA A 33 5.25 -8.84 7.92
CA ALA A 33 5.46 -7.88 9.00
C ALA A 33 4.18 -7.62 9.82
N LEU A 34 3.02 -7.49 9.16
CA LEU A 34 1.74 -7.30 9.84
C LEU A 34 1.28 -8.54 10.60
N ARG A 35 1.48 -9.76 10.05
CA ARG A 35 1.14 -11.02 10.75
C ARG A 35 2.03 -11.31 11.95
N GLN A 36 3.26 -10.80 11.96
CA GLN A 36 4.17 -10.86 13.11
C GLN A 36 3.86 -9.79 14.16
N SER A 37 2.87 -8.94 13.92
CA SER A 37 2.41 -7.89 14.82
C SER A 37 1.02 -8.20 15.39
N GLU A 38 0.54 -7.38 16.31
CA GLU A 38 -0.81 -7.50 16.88
C GLU A 38 -1.91 -6.82 16.02
N ILE A 39 -1.57 -6.36 14.80
CA ILE A 39 -2.48 -5.63 13.91
C ILE A 39 -2.73 -6.35 12.57
N GLU A 40 -2.78 -7.67 12.59
CA GLU A 40 -3.03 -8.51 11.42
C GLU A 40 -4.32 -8.11 10.66
N PRO A 41 -4.24 -7.75 9.37
CA PRO A 41 -5.41 -7.43 8.57
C PRO A 41 -6.21 -8.69 8.21
N GLU A 42 -7.45 -8.53 7.76
CA GLU A 42 -8.25 -9.64 7.22
C GLU A 42 -7.58 -10.23 5.98
N TRP A 43 -7.09 -9.37 5.09
CA TRP A 43 -6.25 -9.74 3.96
C TRP A 43 -5.46 -8.54 3.44
N ILE A 44 -4.40 -8.84 2.69
CA ILE A 44 -3.61 -7.90 1.90
C ILE A 44 -3.32 -8.55 0.55
N ASP A 45 -3.44 -7.80 -0.54
CA ASP A 45 -3.08 -8.28 -1.87
C ASP A 45 -2.75 -7.12 -2.82
N ALA A 46 -2.17 -7.44 -3.98
CA ALA A 46 -2.05 -6.51 -5.09
C ALA A 46 -3.45 -6.03 -5.53
N ALA A 47 -3.54 -4.79 -6.01
CA ALA A 47 -4.82 -4.24 -6.44
C ALA A 47 -5.36 -4.97 -7.68
N ASN A 48 -4.47 -5.43 -8.57
CA ASN A 48 -4.80 -6.24 -9.71
C ASN A 48 -4.90 -7.73 -9.34
N LEU A 49 -5.97 -8.09 -8.62
CA LEU A 49 -6.24 -9.45 -8.14
C LEU A 49 -6.37 -10.50 -9.27
N VAL A 50 -6.77 -10.05 -10.47
CA VAL A 50 -7.01 -10.91 -11.63
C VAL A 50 -5.77 -11.07 -12.52
N ASN A 51 -4.69 -10.33 -12.20
CA ASN A 51 -3.47 -10.26 -13.00
C ASN A 51 -3.74 -9.94 -14.49
N ASP A 52 -4.65 -9.00 -14.73
CA ASP A 52 -5.04 -8.59 -16.08
C ASP A 52 -4.04 -7.54 -16.62
N PRO A 53 -3.57 -7.64 -17.87
CA PRO A 53 -2.61 -6.69 -18.44
C PRO A 53 -3.15 -5.26 -18.58
N ASN A 54 -4.46 -5.04 -18.47
CA ASN A 54 -5.07 -3.72 -18.46
C ASN A 54 -4.90 -3.01 -17.11
N GLU A 55 -3.68 -2.53 -16.86
CA GLU A 55 -3.31 -1.85 -15.61
C GLU A 55 -4.08 -0.54 -15.35
N ASP A 56 -4.67 0.04 -16.39
CA ASP A 56 -5.45 1.27 -16.29
C ASP A 56 -6.79 1.03 -15.62
N TYR A 57 -7.35 -0.17 -15.79
CA TYR A 57 -8.62 -0.55 -15.20
C TYR A 57 -8.45 -1.33 -13.89
N PHE A 58 -7.47 -2.24 -13.83
CA PHE A 58 -7.31 -3.16 -12.70
C PHE A 58 -6.22 -2.75 -11.70
N GLY A 59 -5.37 -1.77 -12.05
CA GLY A 59 -4.18 -1.43 -11.28
C GLY A 59 -2.94 -2.20 -11.75
N LEU A 60 -1.78 -1.88 -11.16
CA LEU A 60 -0.50 -2.46 -11.57
C LEU A 60 -0.49 -3.98 -11.37
N VAL A 61 0.05 -4.73 -12.35
CA VAL A 61 0.17 -6.19 -12.25
C VAL A 61 1.17 -6.59 -11.17
N ASP A 62 0.94 -7.71 -10.50
CA ASP A 62 1.71 -8.11 -9.32
C ASP A 62 3.17 -8.50 -9.64
N THR A 63 3.45 -8.89 -10.89
CA THR A 63 4.79 -9.17 -11.40
C THR A 63 5.58 -7.93 -11.79
N ARG A 64 4.93 -6.76 -11.85
CA ARG A 64 5.62 -5.50 -12.16
C ARG A 64 6.57 -5.13 -11.03
N ASP A 65 7.68 -4.50 -11.38
CA ASP A 65 8.53 -3.84 -10.40
C ASP A 65 7.73 -2.80 -9.61
N TRP A 66 8.05 -2.68 -8.33
CA TRP A 66 7.49 -1.68 -7.46
C TRP A 66 7.73 -0.30 -8.06
N PRO A 67 6.69 0.55 -8.17
CA PRO A 67 6.84 1.85 -8.80
C PRO A 67 7.72 2.74 -7.93
N ASP A 68 8.86 3.16 -8.49
CA ASP A 68 9.80 4.07 -7.87
C ASP A 68 9.22 5.49 -7.83
N ASP A 69 9.33 6.13 -6.67
CA ASP A 69 8.90 7.51 -6.38
C ASP A 69 10.01 8.55 -6.60
N GLY A 70 11.23 8.13 -6.97
CA GLY A 70 12.41 9.00 -7.12
C GLY A 70 12.35 10.04 -8.25
N GLY A 71 11.26 10.12 -9.02
CA GLY A 71 11.08 11.07 -10.12
C GLY A 71 10.20 12.27 -9.75
N PRO A 72 10.46 13.48 -10.29
CA PRO A 72 9.57 14.62 -10.07
C PRO A 72 8.16 14.28 -10.58
N ARG A 73 7.13 14.63 -9.77
CA ARG A 73 5.71 14.36 -10.06
C ARG A 73 5.32 12.88 -10.13
N ARG A 74 6.05 12.02 -9.43
CA ARG A 74 5.65 10.64 -9.11
C ARG A 74 5.62 10.50 -7.60
N ARG A 75 4.63 9.80 -7.06
CA ARG A 75 4.54 9.51 -5.63
C ARG A 75 3.64 8.34 -5.37
N LEU A 76 3.90 7.65 -4.27
CA LEU A 76 2.94 6.77 -3.65
C LEU A 76 2.01 7.59 -2.77
N VAL A 77 0.74 7.20 -2.71
CA VAL A 77 -0.23 7.77 -1.78
C VAL A 77 -0.99 6.65 -1.09
N LEU A 78 -1.33 6.88 0.17
CA LEU A 78 -2.11 5.94 0.97
C LEU A 78 -3.46 6.58 1.31
N SER A 79 -4.53 5.83 1.13
CA SER A 79 -5.88 6.25 1.52
C SER A 79 -6.54 5.21 2.41
N VAL A 80 -7.38 5.69 3.33
CA VAL A 80 -8.22 4.85 4.20
C VAL A 80 -9.67 5.18 3.95
N ALA A 81 -10.45 4.19 3.52
CA ALA A 81 -11.86 4.36 3.19
C ALA A 81 -12.71 3.21 3.73
N ARG A 82 -14.02 3.43 3.83
CA ARG A 82 -14.96 2.33 4.11
C ARG A 82 -15.15 1.52 2.83
N GLY A 83 -15.03 0.19 2.92
CA GLY A 83 -15.26 -0.71 1.79
C GLY A 83 -16.76 -0.89 1.48
N TYR A 84 -17.05 -1.59 0.38
CA TYR A 84 -18.43 -1.96 -0.01
C TYR A 84 -19.06 -3.03 0.90
N SER A 85 -18.24 -3.79 1.64
CA SER A 85 -18.68 -4.77 2.63
C SER A 85 -18.36 -4.28 4.05
N GLU A 86 -18.82 -5.00 5.07
CA GLU A 86 -18.36 -4.78 6.45
C GLU A 86 -16.81 -4.74 6.48
N GLY A 87 -16.25 -3.62 6.94
CA GLY A 87 -14.81 -3.40 7.02
C GLY A 87 -14.32 -2.06 6.46
N TRP A 88 -13.01 -1.89 6.53
CA TRP A 88 -12.26 -0.73 6.08
C TRP A 88 -11.15 -1.16 5.14
N MET A 89 -10.92 -0.35 4.11
CA MET A 89 -9.91 -0.56 3.09
C MET A 89 -8.81 0.46 3.24
N ILE A 90 -7.57 -0.01 3.26
CA ILE A 90 -6.39 0.78 3.00
C ILE A 90 -6.00 0.52 1.54
N GLN A 91 -5.84 1.56 0.74
CA GLN A 91 -5.40 1.45 -0.64
C GLN A 91 -4.14 2.30 -0.84
N ILE A 92 -3.15 1.70 -1.48
CA ILE A 92 -1.96 2.41 -1.95
C ILE A 92 -2.08 2.57 -3.46
N ASP A 93 -1.97 3.81 -3.91
CA ASP A 93 -1.97 4.17 -5.31
C ASP A 93 -0.63 4.77 -5.71
N PHE A 94 -0.20 4.50 -6.93
CA PHE A 94 0.89 5.21 -7.58
C PHE A 94 0.32 6.35 -8.38
N MET A 95 0.65 7.58 -7.98
CA MET A 95 0.27 8.79 -8.68
C MET A 95 1.41 9.27 -9.56
N GLN A 96 1.11 9.48 -10.84
CA GLN A 96 2.05 10.05 -11.80
C GLN A 96 1.39 11.18 -12.58
N PHE A 97 2.14 12.27 -12.78
CA PHE A 97 1.75 13.30 -13.73
C PHE A 97 2.24 12.94 -15.13
N PHE A 98 1.34 13.01 -16.09
CA PHE A 98 1.61 12.86 -17.52
C PHE A 98 1.54 14.23 -18.19
N GLU A 99 2.67 14.71 -18.68
CA GLU A 99 2.76 15.92 -19.51
C GLU A 99 2.22 15.62 -20.91
N VAL A 100 1.30 16.45 -21.38
CA VAL A 100 0.71 16.38 -22.72
C VAL A 100 0.61 17.81 -23.27
N GLU A 101 1.51 18.15 -24.19
CA GLU A 101 1.59 19.47 -24.84
C GLU A 101 1.74 20.63 -23.83
N GLU A 102 0.83 21.61 -23.83
CA GLU A 102 0.83 22.77 -22.92
C GLU A 102 0.17 22.48 -21.55
N ALA A 103 -0.35 21.27 -21.35
CA ALA A 103 -1.05 20.85 -20.13
C ALA A 103 -0.57 19.48 -19.65
N GLY A 104 -1.24 18.93 -18.66
CA GLY A 104 -1.03 17.55 -18.24
C GLY A 104 -2.09 17.09 -17.28
N HIS A 105 -2.06 15.81 -16.94
CA HIS A 105 -3.03 15.22 -16.03
C HIS A 105 -2.34 14.32 -15.02
N TRP A 106 -2.91 14.24 -13.82
CA TRP A 106 -2.54 13.24 -12.84
C TRP A 106 -3.29 11.95 -13.12
N LYS A 107 -2.57 10.84 -13.09
CA LYS A 107 -3.12 9.49 -13.14
C LYS A 107 -2.86 8.82 -11.79
N SER A 108 -3.88 8.15 -11.27
CA SER A 108 -3.76 7.31 -10.08
C SER A 108 -3.91 5.85 -10.52
N GLN A 109 -2.95 5.01 -10.16
CA GLN A 109 -2.97 3.58 -10.47
C GLN A 109 -2.92 2.78 -9.17
N PRO A 110 -3.96 1.98 -8.86
CA PRO A 110 -3.95 1.12 -7.69
C PRO A 110 -2.78 0.13 -7.70
N VAL A 111 -2.07 0.02 -6.57
CA VAL A 111 -0.91 -0.88 -6.41
C VAL A 111 -1.25 -2.05 -5.50
N LEU A 112 -1.73 -1.78 -4.29
CA LEU A 112 -2.15 -2.81 -3.34
C LEU A 112 -3.33 -2.36 -2.48
N ARG A 113 -4.01 -3.34 -1.90
CA ARG A 113 -5.16 -3.16 -1.02
C ARG A 113 -5.02 -4.01 0.23
N ILE A 114 -5.47 -3.45 1.36
CA ILE A 114 -5.49 -4.12 2.66
C ILE A 114 -6.89 -3.95 3.25
N LYS A 115 -7.50 -5.05 3.71
CA LYS A 115 -8.80 -5.01 4.39
C LYS A 115 -8.64 -5.24 5.89
N THR A 116 -9.37 -4.46 6.67
CA THR A 116 -9.46 -4.59 8.13
C THR A 116 -10.92 -4.56 8.57
N LEU A 117 -11.21 -5.09 9.76
CA LEU A 117 -12.58 -5.22 10.25
C LEU A 117 -13.09 -3.95 10.96
N SER A 118 -12.19 -3.06 11.39
CA SER A 118 -12.55 -1.85 12.14
C SER A 118 -11.78 -0.62 11.69
N ARG A 119 -12.37 0.56 11.93
CA ARG A 119 -11.74 1.86 11.61
C ARG A 119 -10.41 2.04 12.33
N THR A 120 -10.37 1.70 13.61
CA THR A 120 -9.18 1.87 14.45
C THR A 120 -8.03 1.00 13.94
N GLN A 121 -8.32 -0.25 13.60
CA GLN A 121 -7.34 -1.14 13.00
C GLN A 121 -6.86 -0.61 11.64
N ALA A 122 -7.76 -0.09 10.80
CA ALA A 122 -7.40 0.48 9.51
C ALA A 122 -6.36 1.58 9.62
N TRP A 123 -6.56 2.51 10.57
CA TRP A 123 -5.60 3.60 10.83
C TRP A 123 -4.28 3.10 11.44
N ALA A 124 -4.32 2.08 12.31
CA ALA A 124 -3.10 1.48 12.86
C ALA A 124 -2.25 0.81 11.76
N VAL A 125 -2.89 0.02 10.88
CA VAL A 125 -2.24 -0.60 9.72
C VAL A 125 -1.72 0.47 8.76
N ALA A 126 -2.53 1.48 8.43
CA ALA A 126 -2.11 2.59 7.58
C ALA A 126 -0.85 3.28 8.11
N ALA A 127 -0.78 3.57 9.42
CA ALA A 127 0.37 4.21 10.03
C ALA A 127 1.63 3.33 10.03
N VAL A 128 1.49 2.01 10.15
CA VAL A 128 2.64 1.08 10.04
C VAL A 128 3.12 1.00 8.58
N VAL A 129 2.19 0.85 7.64
CA VAL A 129 2.51 0.69 6.21
C VAL A 129 3.09 1.98 5.60
N SER A 130 2.54 3.15 5.95
CA SER A 130 3.09 4.44 5.53
C SER A 130 4.53 4.60 6.03
N ARG A 131 4.83 4.28 7.29
CA ARG A 131 6.21 4.31 7.82
C ARG A 131 7.13 3.28 7.17
N MET A 132 6.63 2.08 6.91
CA MET A 132 7.42 1.01 6.28
C MET A 132 7.85 1.37 4.85
N LEU A 133 6.97 2.04 4.11
CA LEU A 133 7.16 2.41 2.70
C LEU A 133 7.60 3.87 2.50
N ASP A 134 7.84 4.61 3.57
CA ASP A 134 8.22 6.03 3.54
C ASP A 134 7.21 6.91 2.76
N ILE A 135 5.92 6.68 2.98
CA ILE A 135 4.83 7.45 2.35
C ILE A 135 4.42 8.59 3.28
N ASP A 136 4.65 9.83 2.86
CA ASP A 136 4.26 11.09 3.53
C ASP A 136 2.77 11.46 3.40
#